data_AF-A0A383EJ15-F1
#
_entry.id   AF-A0A383EJ15-F1
#
_cell.length_a   1.000
_cell.length_b   1.000
_cell.length_c   1.000
_cell.angle_alpha   90.00
_cell.angle_beta   90.00
_cell.angle_gamma   90.00
#
_symmetry.space_group_name_H-M   'P 1'
#
loop_
_entity.id
_entity.type
_entity.pdbx_description
1 polymer ?
#
loop_
_entity_poly.entity_id
_entity_poly.type
_entity_poly.pdbx_seq_one_letter_code
_entity_poly.pdbx_strand_id
1 'polypeptide(L)'
;KDKNTTEILNLILNRLKERYSSTNLQVEFNNSSIILSGIKKEFISRLICKMLDELDNLVKNIKENYKEKDFKDDLNSLIKELKVNTISNITDSYFRLKKGGESISINDFIYSEVTCEEIDRESHESIMFIEPIIKNEALDYDGKLLPLYETESFLILENIISNWTIRNCNLLASEIFNICSSWPELRTVLINSELQSTRNFERFRNNINNYNRWHDYIYMPIYLYESKRE
;
A
#
# COMPACT_ATOMS: atom_id res chain seq x y z
N LYS A 1 12.16 -18.86 26.13
CA LYS A 1 11.70 -17.46 26.16
C LYS A 1 10.73 -17.32 25.01
N ASP A 2 9.44 -17.15 25.29
CA ASP A 2 8.46 -16.81 24.27
C ASP A 2 8.91 -15.50 23.64
N LYS A 3 9.52 -15.58 22.46
CA LYS A 3 9.89 -14.40 21.69
C LYS A 3 8.59 -13.76 21.27
N ASN A 4 8.43 -12.47 21.55
CA ASN A 4 7.24 -11.75 21.12
C ASN A 4 7.22 -11.74 19.59
N THR A 5 6.29 -12.49 19.00
CA THR A 5 6.29 -12.79 17.56
C THR A 5 6.15 -11.54 16.69
N THR A 6 5.59 -10.45 17.25
CA THR A 6 5.40 -9.16 16.57
C THR A 6 6.53 -8.17 16.79
N GLU A 7 7.56 -8.50 17.58
CA GLU A 7 8.66 -7.56 17.87
C GLU A 7 9.44 -7.16 16.61
N ILE A 8 9.75 -8.14 15.75
CA ILE A 8 10.41 -7.87 14.45
C ILE A 8 9.54 -6.99 13.57
N LEU A 9 8.25 -7.32 13.46
CA LEU A 9 7.32 -6.53 12.66
C LEU A 9 7.29 -5.09 13.16
N ASN A 10 7.13 -4.86 14.47
CA ASN A 10 7.12 -3.51 15.05
C ASN A 10 8.40 -2.74 14.73
N LEU A 11 9.57 -3.38 14.82
CA LEU A 11 10.85 -2.75 14.47
C LEU A 11 10.92 -2.37 12.99
N ILE A 12 10.50 -3.26 12.10
CA ILE A 12 10.43 -3.00 10.65
C ILE A 12 9.47 -1.84 10.36
N LEU A 13 8.25 -1.91 10.88
CA LEU A 13 7.23 -0.89 10.64
C LEU A 13 7.67 0.49 11.15
N ASN A 14 8.33 0.57 12.31
CA ASN A 14 8.86 1.82 12.83
C ASN A 14 9.94 2.42 11.92
N ARG A 15 10.89 1.60 11.45
CA ARG A 15 11.93 2.04 10.49
C ARG A 15 11.34 2.52 9.18
N LEU A 16 10.34 1.81 8.65
CA LEU A 16 9.67 2.19 7.41
C LEU A 16 8.85 3.48 7.59
N LYS A 17 8.13 3.65 8.70
CA LYS A 17 7.41 4.91 9.00
C LYS A 17 8.36 6.10 9.14
N GLU A 18 9.50 5.91 9.78
CA GLU A 18 10.55 6.96 9.86
C GLU A 18 11.07 7.33 8.47
N ARG A 19 11.36 6.32 7.63
CA ARG A 19 11.82 6.47 6.25
C ARG A 19 10.80 7.21 5.36
N TYR A 20 9.52 6.91 5.50
CA TYR A 20 8.45 7.47 4.65
C TYR A 20 7.72 8.67 5.24
N SER A 21 8.15 9.15 6.41
CA SER A 21 7.62 10.37 7.02
C SER A 21 7.78 11.58 6.09
N SER A 22 6.86 12.54 6.18
CA SER A 22 6.72 13.64 5.22
C SER A 22 7.98 14.50 5.09
N THR A 23 8.77 14.61 6.15
CA THR A 23 10.05 15.32 6.19
C THR A 23 11.17 14.60 5.43
N ASN A 24 11.07 13.28 5.26
CA ASN A 24 12.13 12.42 4.74
C ASN A 24 11.72 11.65 3.48
N LEU A 25 10.59 11.98 2.85
CA LEU A 25 10.05 11.20 1.74
C LEU A 25 10.99 11.20 0.51
N GLN A 26 11.86 10.19 0.47
CA GLN A 26 12.69 9.81 -0.66
C GLN A 26 12.15 8.50 -1.23
N VAL A 27 11.08 8.62 -2.03
CA VAL A 27 10.57 7.49 -2.81
C VAL A 27 11.08 7.68 -4.24
N GLU A 28 11.94 6.77 -4.68
CA GLU A 28 12.28 6.66 -6.10
C GLU A 28 11.10 6.01 -6.83
N PHE A 29 10.30 6.84 -7.48
CA PHE A 29 9.20 6.33 -8.30
C PHE A 29 9.75 5.66 -9.55
N ASN A 30 9.51 4.37 -9.67
CA ASN A 30 9.73 3.59 -10.87
C ASN A 30 8.40 3.39 -11.61
N ASN A 31 8.42 2.65 -12.72
CA ASN A 31 7.20 2.34 -13.49
C ASN A 31 6.09 1.72 -12.63
N SER A 32 6.46 1.01 -11.57
CA SER A 32 5.56 0.24 -10.73
C SER A 32 4.99 1.03 -9.54
N SER A 33 5.40 2.29 -9.39
CA SER A 33 4.94 3.24 -8.36
C SER A 33 4.63 4.63 -8.92
N ILE A 34 4.57 4.76 -10.25
CA ILE A 34 4.47 6.06 -10.93
C ILE A 34 3.14 6.78 -10.67
N ILE A 35 2.05 6.05 -10.41
CA ILE A 35 0.73 6.65 -10.16
C ILE A 35 0.78 7.44 -8.85
N LEU A 36 1.46 6.90 -7.85
CA LEU A 36 1.66 7.54 -6.55
C LEU A 36 2.32 8.91 -6.67
N SER A 37 3.22 9.10 -7.65
CA SER A 37 3.88 10.40 -7.91
C SER A 37 2.92 11.54 -8.29
N GLY A 38 1.71 11.20 -8.74
CA GLY A 38 0.68 12.17 -9.10
C GLY A 38 -0.04 12.80 -7.90
N ILE A 39 0.13 12.23 -6.70
CA ILE A 39 -0.44 12.72 -5.44
C ILE A 39 0.54 13.71 -4.79
N LYS A 40 0.05 14.66 -3.99
CA LYS A 40 0.97 15.52 -3.20
C LYS A 40 1.77 14.68 -2.20
N LYS A 41 3.05 15.04 -2.01
CA LYS A 41 4.00 14.32 -1.14
C LYS A 41 3.48 14.07 0.28
N GLU A 42 2.77 15.04 0.86
CA GLU A 42 2.18 14.89 2.20
C GLU A 42 1.17 13.73 2.28
N PHE A 43 0.33 13.56 1.25
CA PHE A 43 -0.67 12.50 1.19
C PHE A 43 -0.04 11.15 0.78
N ILE A 44 1.03 11.16 -0.01
CA ILE A 44 1.84 9.95 -0.28
C ILE A 44 2.39 9.40 1.04
N SER A 45 3.04 10.27 1.82
CA SER A 45 3.59 9.90 3.13
C SER A 45 2.50 9.38 4.08
N ARG A 46 1.36 10.10 4.16
CA ARG A 46 0.21 9.67 4.97
C ARG A 46 -0.33 8.31 4.53
N LEU A 47 -0.51 8.07 3.23
CA LEU A 47 -0.97 6.78 2.71
C LEU A 47 -0.03 5.65 3.11
N ILE A 48 1.28 5.81 2.89
CA ILE A 48 2.27 4.78 3.20
C ILE A 48 2.28 4.49 4.71
N CYS A 49 2.37 5.52 5.55
CA CYS A 49 2.37 5.35 7.00
C CYS A 49 1.09 4.70 7.51
N LYS A 50 -0.07 5.10 6.97
CA LYS A 50 -1.36 4.54 7.34
C LYS A 50 -1.50 3.08 6.88
N MET A 51 -1.01 2.73 5.70
CA MET A 51 -0.94 1.34 5.22
C MET A 51 -0.12 0.46 6.16
N LEU A 52 1.00 0.99 6.69
CA LEU A 52 1.82 0.29 7.68
C LEU A 52 1.13 0.18 9.04
N ASP A 53 0.37 1.19 9.47
CA ASP A 53 -0.49 1.11 10.67
C ASP A 53 -1.57 0.04 10.51
N GLU A 54 -2.25 0.00 9.38
CA GLU A 54 -3.31 -0.99 9.15
C GLU A 54 -2.75 -2.40 8.96
N LEU A 55 -1.51 -2.55 8.48
CA LEU A 55 -0.80 -3.84 8.47
C LEU A 55 -0.50 -4.35 9.89
N ASP A 56 -0.09 -3.46 10.80
CA ASP A 56 0.08 -3.81 12.22
C ASP A 56 -1.26 -4.23 12.84
N ASN A 57 -2.32 -3.48 12.59
CA ASN A 57 -3.67 -3.80 13.04
C ASN A 57 -4.14 -5.16 12.50
N LEU A 58 -3.88 -5.44 11.23
CA LEU A 58 -4.21 -6.72 10.61
C LEU A 58 -3.52 -7.88 11.33
N VAL A 59 -2.20 -7.79 11.57
CA VAL A 59 -1.46 -8.86 12.24
C VAL A 59 -1.95 -9.05 13.67
N LYS A 60 -2.24 -7.97 14.40
CA LYS A 60 -2.84 -8.04 15.75
C LYS A 60 -4.22 -8.70 15.72
N ASN A 61 -5.08 -8.26 14.80
CA ASN A 61 -6.43 -8.81 14.61
C ASN A 61 -6.39 -10.31 14.31
N ILE A 62 -5.49 -10.76 13.43
CA ILE A 62 -5.34 -12.18 13.13
C ILE A 62 -4.90 -12.96 14.38
N LYS A 63 -3.90 -12.47 15.11
CA LYS A 63 -3.43 -13.13 16.34
C LYS A 63 -4.50 -13.23 17.44
N GLU A 64 -5.38 -12.25 17.52
CA GLU A 64 -6.44 -12.23 18.53
C GLU A 64 -7.63 -13.11 18.15
N ASN A 65 -8.08 -13.04 16.90
CA ASN A 65 -9.35 -13.61 16.45
C ASN A 65 -9.22 -14.95 15.71
N TYR A 66 -8.01 -15.34 15.27
CA TYR A 66 -7.76 -16.56 14.49
C TYR A 66 -6.84 -17.55 15.23
N LYS A 67 -7.02 -17.67 16.56
CA LYS A 67 -6.24 -18.62 17.37
C LYS A 67 -6.56 -20.08 17.06
N GLU A 68 -7.82 -20.37 16.75
CA GLU A 68 -8.35 -21.73 16.55
C GLU A 68 -8.82 -21.98 15.11
N LYS A 69 -8.83 -20.94 14.27
CA LYS A 69 -9.28 -20.98 12.87
C LYS A 69 -8.12 -20.55 11.96
N ASP A 70 -7.98 -21.20 10.80
CA ASP A 70 -7.05 -20.73 9.78
C ASP A 70 -7.56 -19.40 9.19
N PHE A 71 -6.68 -18.40 9.11
CA PHE A 71 -6.98 -17.07 8.57
C PHE A 71 -6.80 -16.99 7.06
N LYS A 72 -6.21 -18.02 6.42
CA LYS A 72 -5.89 -18.03 4.99
C LYS A 72 -7.10 -17.76 4.11
N ASP A 73 -8.24 -18.38 4.43
CA ASP A 73 -9.49 -18.21 3.67
C ASP A 73 -10.02 -16.77 3.73
N ASP A 74 -9.80 -16.09 4.87
CA ASP A 74 -10.31 -14.74 5.12
C ASP A 74 -9.28 -13.65 4.77
N LEU A 75 -8.01 -14.02 4.50
CA LEU A 75 -6.89 -13.08 4.32
C LEU A 75 -7.17 -12.06 3.21
N ASN A 76 -7.70 -12.48 2.07
CA ASN A 76 -8.01 -11.56 0.98
C ASN A 76 -9.05 -10.50 1.37
N SER A 77 -10.06 -10.90 2.14
CA SER A 77 -11.07 -9.96 2.66
C SER A 77 -10.44 -8.98 3.66
N LEU A 78 -9.58 -9.49 4.55
CA LEU A 78 -8.89 -8.65 5.53
C LEU A 78 -7.92 -7.65 4.86
N ILE A 79 -7.21 -8.06 3.81
CA ILE A 79 -6.33 -7.17 3.04
C ILE A 79 -7.15 -6.11 2.29
N LYS A 80 -8.33 -6.46 1.78
CA LYS A 80 -9.25 -5.49 1.19
C LYS A 80 -9.73 -4.47 2.22
N GLU A 81 -10.11 -4.92 3.41
CA GLU A 81 -10.52 -4.04 4.51
C GLU A 81 -9.37 -3.10 4.92
N LEU A 82 -8.14 -3.63 5.05
CA LEU A 82 -6.92 -2.85 5.29
C LEU A 82 -6.76 -1.73 4.27
N LYS A 83 -6.92 -2.02 2.97
CA LYS A 83 -6.85 -1.04 1.88
C LYS A 83 -7.91 0.06 2.01
N VAL A 84 -9.17 -0.33 2.25
CA VAL A 84 -10.30 0.60 2.43
C VAL A 84 -10.07 1.51 3.65
N ASN A 85 -9.63 0.95 4.77
CA ASN A 85 -9.32 1.72 5.98
C ASN A 85 -8.13 2.67 5.76
N THR A 86 -7.16 2.27 4.93
CA THR A 86 -6.00 3.10 4.60
C THR A 86 -6.41 4.34 3.81
N ILE A 87 -7.06 4.17 2.67
CA ILE A 87 -7.41 5.27 1.76
C ILE A 87 -8.48 6.19 2.35
N SER A 88 -9.42 5.63 3.13
CA SER A 88 -10.49 6.41 3.77
C SER A 88 -10.02 7.27 4.94
N ASN A 89 -8.76 7.13 5.37
CA ASN A 89 -8.14 7.95 6.41
C ASN A 89 -6.95 8.76 5.89
N ILE A 90 -6.99 9.15 4.61
CA ILE A 90 -5.91 9.92 3.97
C ILE A 90 -5.84 11.37 4.43
N THR A 91 -6.96 11.96 4.84
CA THR A 91 -7.03 13.33 5.38
C THR A 91 -7.34 13.35 6.87
N ASP A 92 -7.12 14.50 7.51
CA ASP A 92 -7.52 14.70 8.91
C ASP A 92 -9.05 14.61 9.03
N SER A 93 -9.55 14.01 10.12
CA SER A 93 -10.99 13.72 10.30
C SER A 93 -11.91 14.94 10.23
N TYR A 94 -11.37 16.15 10.45
CA TYR A 94 -12.11 17.40 10.38
C TYR A 94 -12.06 18.07 9.01
N PHE A 95 -11.26 17.53 8.07
CA PHE A 95 -11.09 18.13 6.76
C PHE A 95 -12.34 17.91 5.92
N ARG A 96 -13.00 19.03 5.58
CA ARG A 96 -14.23 19.05 4.79
C ARG A 96 -14.05 19.94 3.59
N LEU A 97 -14.68 19.55 2.49
CA LEU A 97 -14.64 20.29 1.24
C LEU A 97 -16.07 20.49 0.73
N LYS A 98 -16.30 21.62 0.06
CA LYS A 98 -17.62 21.91 -0.50
C LYS A 98 -17.87 21.12 -1.78
N LYS A 99 -19.04 20.50 -1.88
CA LYS A 99 -19.56 19.87 -3.11
C LYS A 99 -21.02 20.23 -3.24
N GLY A 100 -21.42 20.89 -4.33
CA GLY A 100 -22.81 21.30 -4.53
C GLY A 100 -23.38 22.23 -3.45
N GLY A 101 -22.53 22.96 -2.72
CA GLY A 101 -22.94 23.86 -1.63
C GLY A 101 -22.91 23.22 -0.23
N GLU A 102 -22.80 21.90 -0.13
CA GLU A 102 -22.73 21.17 1.14
C GLU A 102 -21.28 20.89 1.55
N SER A 103 -21.03 20.83 2.87
CA SER A 103 -19.71 20.57 3.46
C SER A 103 -19.53 19.08 3.74
N ILE A 104 -18.84 18.38 2.84
CA ILE A 104 -18.68 16.93 2.85
C ILE A 104 -17.32 16.55 3.48
N SER A 105 -17.33 15.53 4.34
CA SER A 105 -16.11 14.89 4.84
C SER A 105 -15.42 14.15 3.70
N ILE A 106 -14.14 14.47 3.44
CA ILE A 106 -13.39 13.80 2.37
C ILE A 106 -13.27 12.31 2.66
N ASN A 107 -12.97 11.96 3.92
CA ASN A 107 -12.80 10.59 4.37
C ASN A 107 -14.09 9.76 4.17
N ASP A 108 -15.25 10.30 4.58
CA ASP A 108 -16.54 9.61 4.43
C ASP A 108 -16.91 9.44 2.96
N PHE A 109 -16.64 10.45 2.14
CA PHE A 109 -16.87 10.40 0.69
C PHE A 109 -16.00 9.33 0.02
N ILE A 110 -14.70 9.31 0.34
CA ILE A 110 -13.77 8.28 -0.17
C ILE A 110 -14.24 6.89 0.25
N TYR A 111 -14.61 6.70 1.52
CA TYR A 111 -15.11 5.43 2.03
C TYR A 111 -16.34 4.93 1.25
N SER A 112 -17.26 5.83 0.87
CA SER A 112 -18.45 5.46 0.10
C SER A 112 -18.19 5.15 -1.38
N GLU A 113 -17.08 5.62 -1.94
CA GLU A 113 -16.78 5.50 -3.38
C GLU A 113 -15.73 4.44 -3.69
N VAL A 114 -14.89 4.08 -2.72
CA VAL A 114 -13.76 3.18 -2.95
C VAL A 114 -14.18 1.72 -3.04
N THR A 115 -13.55 0.98 -3.96
CA THR A 115 -13.80 -0.46 -4.13
C THR A 115 -12.61 -1.33 -3.71
N CYS A 116 -11.38 -0.87 -3.98
CA CYS A 116 -10.14 -1.59 -3.68
C CYS A 116 -10.06 -3.02 -4.27
N GLU A 117 -10.67 -3.24 -5.44
CA GLU A 117 -10.69 -4.56 -6.10
C GLU A 117 -9.38 -4.90 -6.83
N GLU A 118 -8.55 -3.89 -7.15
CA GLU A 118 -7.28 -4.14 -7.83
C GLU A 118 -6.31 -4.95 -6.95
N ILE A 119 -5.76 -6.01 -7.55
CA ILE A 119 -4.83 -6.94 -6.92
C ILE A 119 -3.42 -6.65 -7.44
N ASP A 120 -2.47 -6.52 -6.52
CA ASP A 120 -1.06 -6.43 -6.87
C ASP A 120 -0.55 -7.82 -7.29
N ARG A 121 -0.08 -7.94 -8.54
CA ARG A 121 0.40 -9.22 -9.11
C ARG A 121 1.91 -9.35 -9.16
N GLU A 122 2.68 -8.32 -8.78
CA GLU A 122 4.14 -8.35 -8.88
C GLU A 122 4.84 -8.38 -7.53
N SER A 123 4.19 -7.96 -6.42
CA SER A 123 4.76 -8.20 -5.09
C SER A 123 4.69 -9.67 -4.72
N HIS A 124 5.50 -10.05 -3.75
CA HIS A 124 5.30 -11.27 -2.97
C HIS A 124 3.88 -11.31 -2.42
N GLU A 125 3.27 -12.49 -2.45
CA GLU A 125 1.94 -12.70 -1.86
C GLU A 125 1.98 -12.37 -0.36
N SER A 126 0.94 -11.70 0.13
CA SER A 126 0.90 -11.23 1.52
C SER A 126 1.07 -12.37 2.53
N ILE A 127 0.57 -13.56 2.21
CA ILE A 127 0.70 -14.73 3.07
C ILE A 127 2.17 -15.09 3.34
N MET A 128 3.08 -14.89 2.37
CA MET A 128 4.49 -15.29 2.47
C MET A 128 5.23 -14.58 3.59
N PHE A 129 4.83 -13.37 3.97
CA PHE A 129 5.45 -12.65 5.09
C PHE A 129 4.53 -12.54 6.31
N ILE A 130 3.20 -12.54 6.13
CA ILE A 130 2.25 -12.48 7.25
C ILE A 130 2.25 -13.78 8.07
N GLU A 131 2.21 -14.93 7.41
CA GLU A 131 2.13 -16.23 8.10
C GLU A 131 3.38 -16.50 8.96
N PRO A 132 4.62 -16.36 8.45
CA PRO A 132 5.82 -16.56 9.26
C PRO A 132 5.87 -15.63 10.48
N ILE A 133 5.46 -14.35 10.33
CA ILE A 133 5.43 -13.39 11.44
C ILE A 133 4.42 -13.79 12.51
N ILE A 134 3.22 -14.21 12.11
CA ILE A 134 2.17 -14.62 13.05
C ILE A 134 2.58 -15.89 13.81
N LYS A 135 3.05 -16.90 13.08
CA LYS A 135 3.41 -18.22 13.61
C LYS A 135 4.80 -18.29 14.22
N ASN A 136 5.62 -17.24 14.04
CA ASN A 136 7.02 -17.21 14.43
C ASN A 136 7.86 -18.31 13.76
N GLU A 137 7.60 -18.54 12.48
CA GLU A 137 8.24 -19.55 11.64
C GLU A 137 9.29 -18.91 10.72
N ALA A 138 10.17 -19.74 10.14
CA ALA A 138 11.15 -19.25 9.17
C ALA A 138 10.45 -18.68 7.92
N LEU A 139 11.03 -17.64 7.34
CA LEU A 139 10.62 -17.09 6.05
C LEU A 139 11.15 -17.98 4.93
N ASP A 140 10.27 -18.46 4.04
CA ASP A 140 10.67 -19.10 2.79
C ASP A 140 10.88 -18.02 1.72
N TYR A 141 12.13 -17.86 1.28
CA TYR A 141 12.52 -16.85 0.30
C TYR A 141 13.61 -17.40 -0.64
N ASP A 142 13.37 -17.36 -1.95
CA ASP A 142 14.28 -17.92 -2.98
C ASP A 142 14.71 -19.37 -2.69
N GLY A 143 13.80 -20.18 -2.15
CA GLY A 143 14.06 -21.59 -1.80
C GLY A 143 14.93 -21.79 -0.56
N LYS A 144 15.15 -20.73 0.24
CA LYS A 144 15.85 -20.79 1.53
C LYS A 144 14.86 -20.56 2.67
N LEU A 145 15.03 -21.32 3.75
CA LEU A 145 14.34 -21.08 5.02
C LEU A 145 15.21 -20.18 5.91
N LEU A 146 14.76 -18.95 6.10
CA LEU A 146 15.48 -17.89 6.79
C LEU A 146 14.84 -17.63 8.18
N PRO A 147 15.56 -17.85 9.29
CA PRO A 147 15.04 -17.57 10.63
C PRO A 147 14.75 -16.07 10.82
N LEU A 148 13.56 -15.70 11.31
CA LEU A 148 13.11 -14.29 11.36
C LEU A 148 14.07 -13.33 12.10
N TYR A 149 14.76 -13.81 13.14
CA TYR A 149 15.60 -12.99 14.03
C TYR A 149 17.05 -12.86 13.56
N GLU A 150 17.35 -13.23 12.32
CA GLU A 150 18.67 -13.02 11.71
C GLU A 150 18.70 -11.72 10.89
N THR A 151 19.87 -11.12 10.80
CA THR A 151 20.08 -9.83 10.11
C THR A 151 19.66 -9.91 8.64
N GLU A 152 19.96 -11.01 7.95
CA GLU A 152 19.58 -11.22 6.55
C GLU A 152 18.06 -11.26 6.38
N SER A 153 17.37 -12.08 7.17
CA SER A 153 15.91 -12.21 7.19
C SER A 153 15.22 -10.89 7.49
N PHE A 154 15.76 -10.12 8.44
CA PHE A 154 15.22 -8.82 8.80
C PHE A 154 15.24 -7.85 7.62
N LEU A 155 16.36 -7.76 6.89
CA LEU A 155 16.49 -6.88 5.72
C LEU A 155 15.59 -7.33 4.58
N ILE A 156 15.46 -8.64 4.35
CA ILE A 156 14.57 -9.20 3.33
C ILE A 156 13.11 -8.88 3.67
N LEU A 157 12.67 -9.10 4.92
CA LEU A 157 11.32 -8.75 5.35
C LEU A 157 11.05 -7.24 5.24
N GLU A 158 11.99 -6.39 5.66
CA GLU A 158 11.87 -4.93 5.52
C GLU A 158 11.66 -4.54 4.06
N ASN A 159 12.39 -5.15 3.12
CA ASN A 159 12.24 -4.89 1.69
C ASN A 159 10.92 -5.43 1.12
N ILE A 160 10.50 -6.63 1.49
CA ILE A 160 9.22 -7.22 1.06
C ILE A 160 8.06 -6.32 1.51
N ILE A 161 8.03 -5.97 2.80
CA ILE A 161 6.96 -5.14 3.38
C ILE A 161 6.98 -3.74 2.75
N SER A 162 8.16 -3.15 2.57
CA SER A 162 8.34 -1.86 1.89
C SER A 162 7.75 -1.88 0.47
N ASN A 163 8.15 -2.85 -0.35
CA ASN A 163 7.70 -2.97 -1.73
C ASN A 163 6.20 -3.22 -1.81
N TRP A 164 5.69 -4.16 -1.00
CA TRP A 164 4.27 -4.46 -0.92
C TRP A 164 3.46 -3.21 -0.53
N THR A 165 3.94 -2.44 0.44
CA THR A 165 3.29 -1.20 0.90
C THR A 165 3.23 -0.17 -0.22
N ILE A 166 4.37 0.14 -0.86
CA ILE A 166 4.45 1.13 -1.93
C ILE A 166 3.52 0.76 -3.09
N ARG A 167 3.53 -0.51 -3.50
CA ARG A 167 2.73 -0.99 -4.63
C ARG A 167 1.24 -0.95 -4.34
N ASN A 168 0.82 -1.34 -3.14
CA ASN A 168 -0.58 -1.19 -2.74
C ASN A 168 -0.98 0.29 -2.62
N CYS A 169 -0.13 1.17 -2.10
CA CYS A 169 -0.38 2.61 -2.13
C CYS A 169 -0.49 3.16 -3.56
N ASN A 170 0.26 2.60 -4.53
CA ASN A 170 0.14 2.96 -5.94
C ASN A 170 -1.23 2.55 -6.52
N LEU A 171 -1.76 1.38 -6.15
CA LEU A 171 -3.14 0.98 -6.50
C LEU A 171 -4.17 1.91 -5.84
N LEU A 172 -3.99 2.26 -4.56
CA LEU A 172 -4.85 3.24 -3.88
C LEU A 172 -4.77 4.62 -4.54
N ALA A 173 -3.62 5.00 -5.10
CA ALA A 173 -3.49 6.23 -5.86
C ALA A 173 -4.36 6.21 -7.12
N SER A 174 -4.44 5.08 -7.82
CA SER A 174 -5.37 4.88 -8.95
C SER A 174 -6.82 5.16 -8.54
N GLU A 175 -7.26 4.62 -7.40
CA GLU A 175 -8.58 4.88 -6.83
C GLU A 175 -8.80 6.36 -6.51
N ILE A 176 -7.81 7.04 -5.94
CA ILE A 176 -7.88 8.49 -5.67
C ILE A 176 -8.07 9.28 -6.97
N PHE A 177 -7.39 8.91 -8.05
CA PHE A 177 -7.58 9.53 -9.37
C PHE A 177 -8.99 9.28 -9.92
N ASN A 178 -9.57 8.10 -9.71
CA ASN A 178 -10.95 7.82 -10.10
C ASN A 178 -11.95 8.66 -9.30
N ILE A 179 -11.80 8.75 -7.98
CA ILE A 179 -12.64 9.56 -7.09
C ILE A 179 -12.51 11.06 -7.45
N CYS A 180 -11.29 11.55 -7.70
CA CYS A 180 -11.06 12.93 -8.13
C CYS A 180 -11.65 13.26 -9.52
N SER A 181 -12.01 12.25 -10.32
CA SER A 181 -12.74 12.47 -11.57
C SER A 181 -14.20 12.86 -11.30
N SER A 182 -14.84 12.23 -10.30
CA SER A 182 -16.23 12.52 -9.91
C SER A 182 -16.36 13.79 -9.05
N TRP A 183 -15.28 14.23 -8.40
CA TRP A 183 -15.23 15.45 -7.60
C TRP A 183 -14.00 16.32 -7.93
N PRO A 184 -14.08 17.23 -8.93
CA PRO A 184 -12.93 18.01 -9.39
C PRO A 184 -12.28 18.90 -8.33
N GLU A 185 -13.05 19.44 -7.39
CA GLU A 185 -12.53 20.28 -6.31
C GLU A 185 -11.55 19.50 -5.42
N LEU A 186 -11.75 18.19 -5.25
CA LEU A 186 -10.88 17.33 -4.46
C LEU A 186 -9.45 17.27 -5.03
N ARG A 187 -9.28 17.51 -6.33
CA ARG A 187 -7.95 17.57 -6.99
C ARG A 187 -7.06 18.63 -6.36
N THR A 188 -7.64 19.75 -5.96
CA THR A 188 -6.88 20.86 -5.33
C THR A 188 -6.28 20.46 -3.99
N VAL A 189 -6.90 19.48 -3.33
CA VAL A 189 -6.45 18.93 -2.04
C VAL A 189 -5.43 17.83 -2.27
N LEU A 190 -5.77 16.76 -2.98
CA LEU A 190 -4.98 15.52 -3.00
C LEU A 190 -3.92 15.47 -4.11
N ILE A 191 -4.16 16.11 -5.25
CA ILE A 191 -3.37 15.94 -6.47
C ILE A 191 -2.29 17.01 -6.58
N ASN A 192 -1.11 16.62 -7.08
CA ASN A 192 0.00 17.54 -7.33
C ASN A 192 -0.43 18.65 -8.31
N SER A 193 0.03 19.88 -8.09
CA SER A 193 -0.31 21.09 -8.85
C SER A 193 -0.13 20.93 -10.36
N GLU A 194 0.87 20.16 -10.80
CA GLU A 194 1.14 19.92 -12.23
C GLU A 194 0.01 19.16 -12.95
N LEU A 195 -0.74 18.35 -12.21
CA LEU A 195 -1.81 17.49 -12.71
C LEU A 195 -3.22 18.01 -12.41
N GLN A 196 -3.37 19.16 -11.75
CA GLN A 196 -4.69 19.68 -11.36
C GLN A 196 -5.53 20.17 -12.55
N SER A 197 -4.89 20.63 -13.63
CA SER A 197 -5.63 21.06 -14.83
C SER A 197 -6.36 19.88 -15.47
N THR A 198 -7.61 20.07 -15.90
CA THR A 198 -8.45 19.00 -16.47
C THR A 198 -7.74 18.22 -17.57
N ARG A 199 -7.02 18.91 -18.46
CA ARG A 199 -6.28 18.27 -19.56
C ARG A 199 -5.16 17.36 -19.04
N ASN A 200 -4.35 17.82 -18.10
CA ASN A 200 -3.23 17.04 -17.58
C ASN A 200 -3.73 15.88 -16.72
N PHE A 201 -4.77 16.12 -15.91
CA PHE A 201 -5.43 15.10 -15.11
C PHE A 201 -5.95 13.94 -15.96
N GLU A 202 -6.75 14.23 -16.99
CA GLU A 202 -7.31 13.19 -17.84
C GLU A 202 -6.24 12.48 -18.68
N ARG A 203 -5.17 13.20 -19.09
CA ARG A 203 -4.01 12.55 -19.74
C ARG A 203 -3.32 11.57 -18.80
N PHE A 204 -3.08 11.95 -17.56
CA PHE A 204 -2.46 11.07 -16.57
C PHE A 204 -3.36 9.87 -16.27
N ARG A 205 -4.67 10.08 -16.10
CA ARG A 205 -5.64 9.02 -15.91
C ARG A 205 -5.71 8.04 -17.09
N ASN A 206 -5.64 8.54 -18.31
CA ASN A 206 -5.56 7.69 -19.50
C ASN A 206 -4.28 6.86 -19.52
N ASN A 207 -3.16 7.42 -19.07
CA ASN A 207 -1.91 6.66 -18.91
C ASN A 207 -2.03 5.57 -17.84
N ILE A 208 -2.69 5.85 -16.70
CA ILE A 208 -3.00 4.84 -15.68
C ILE A 208 -3.83 3.70 -16.29
N ASN A 209 -4.94 4.04 -16.97
CA ASN A 209 -5.81 3.04 -17.58
C ASN A 209 -5.06 2.19 -18.62
N ASN A 210 -4.20 2.81 -19.42
CA ASN A 210 -3.36 2.08 -20.36
C ASN A 210 -2.37 1.16 -19.62
N TYR A 211 -1.69 1.67 -18.59
CA TYR A 211 -0.75 0.90 -17.77
C TYR A 211 -1.42 -0.35 -17.16
N ASN A 212 -2.59 -0.19 -16.53
CA ASN A 212 -3.35 -1.30 -15.94
C ASN A 212 -3.77 -2.32 -17.00
N ARG A 213 -4.29 -1.85 -18.16
CA ARG A 213 -4.64 -2.73 -19.29
C ARG A 213 -3.44 -3.53 -19.80
N TRP A 214 -2.27 -2.92 -19.95
CA TRP A 214 -1.07 -3.64 -20.38
C TRP A 214 -0.68 -4.74 -19.38
N HIS A 215 -0.80 -4.50 -18.08
CA HIS A 215 -0.51 -5.51 -17.05
C HIS A 215 -1.56 -6.63 -16.98
N ASP A 216 -2.79 -6.37 -17.42
CA ASP A 216 -3.83 -7.40 -17.54
C ASP A 216 -3.68 -8.27 -18.79
N TYR A 217 -3.21 -7.70 -19.91
CA TYR A 217 -3.13 -8.40 -21.19
C TYR A 217 -1.74 -8.99 -21.48
N ILE A 218 -0.69 -8.49 -20.84
CA ILE A 218 0.67 -8.99 -21.01
C ILE A 218 1.14 -9.55 -19.68
N TYR A 219 1.44 -10.85 -19.65
CA TYR A 219 2.30 -11.41 -18.62
C TYR A 219 3.69 -10.79 -18.83
N MET A 220 3.99 -9.70 -18.11
CA MET A 220 5.35 -9.19 -18.09
C MET A 220 6.23 -10.33 -17.59
N PRO A 221 7.32 -10.68 -18.29
CA PRO A 221 8.26 -11.64 -17.76
C PRO A 221 8.71 -11.10 -16.40
N ILE A 222 8.35 -11.82 -15.34
CA ILE A 222 8.93 -11.66 -14.00
C ILE A 222 10.42 -11.57 -14.26
N TYR A 223 11.01 -10.42 -13.92
CA TYR A 223 12.40 -10.07 -14.16
C TYR A 223 13.23 -11.33 -14.41
N LEU A 224 13.63 -11.55 -15.67
CA LEU A 224 14.75 -12.44 -15.96
C LEU A 224 15.85 -11.90 -15.06
N TYR A 225 16.11 -12.59 -13.95
CA TYR A 225 17.15 -12.23 -13.00
C TYR A 225 18.35 -11.88 -13.85
N GLU A 226 18.74 -10.60 -13.85
CA GLU A 226 20.05 -10.24 -14.36
C GLU A 226 21.01 -10.99 -13.45
N SER A 227 21.46 -12.15 -13.92
CA SER A 227 22.62 -12.80 -13.35
C SER A 227 23.70 -11.74 -13.43
N LYS A 228 24.07 -11.16 -12.29
CA LYS A 228 25.41 -10.62 -12.12
C LYS A 228 26.35 -11.79 -12.37
N ARG A 229 26.72 -11.99 -13.62
CA ARG A 229 27.96 -12.68 -13.96
C ARG A 229 29.05 -11.67 -13.62
N GLU A 230 29.95 -12.13 -12.77
CA GLU A 230 31.18 -11.47 -12.33
C GLU A 230 31.96 -10.82 -13.47
#